data_AF-A0A1W9LZP9-F1
#
_entry.id   AF-A0A1W9LZP9-F1
#
_cell.length_a   1.000
_cell.length_b   1.000
_cell.length_c   1.000
_cell.angle_alpha   90.00
_cell.angle_beta   90.00
_cell.angle_gamma   90.00
#
_symmetry.space_group_name_H-M   'P 1'
#
loop_
_entity.id
_entity.type
_entity.pdbx_description
1 polymer ?
#
loop_
_entity_poly.entity_id
_entity_poly.type
_entity_poly.pdbx_seq_one_letter_code
_entity_poly.pdbx_strand_id
1 'polypeptide(L)' 'MEDTSSIQPPATALKKALRWVGDMLREQPEKSRQVLLREAAVRFDLTPRECEFIEQELEQQPTASAAP' A
#
# COMPACT_ATOMS: atom_id res chain seq x y z
N MET A 1 26.29 17.92 -15.77
CA MET A 1 25.42 17.58 -14.62
C MET A 1 24.07 17.27 -15.22
N GLU A 2 24.02 16.13 -15.90
CA GLU A 2 22.86 15.72 -16.68
C GLU A 2 21.75 15.16 -15.80
N ASP A 3 20.54 15.57 -16.16
CA ASP A 3 19.22 15.08 -15.85
C ASP A 3 19.10 14.04 -14.75
N THR A 4 18.34 14.42 -13.72
CA THR A 4 17.57 13.55 -12.84
C THR A 4 16.89 12.48 -13.68
N SER A 5 17.60 11.38 -13.91
CA SER A 5 17.08 10.21 -14.59
C SER A 5 15.92 9.76 -13.72
N SER A 6 14.73 10.13 -14.18
CA SER A 6 13.43 9.74 -13.68
C SER A 6 13.30 8.23 -13.91
N ILE A 7 14.09 7.47 -13.16
CA ILE A 7 13.98 6.04 -13.03
C ILE A 7 12.85 5.83 -12.02
N GLN A 8 11.62 6.18 -12.41
CA GLN A 8 10.43 5.67 -11.73
C GLN A 8 9.54 4.83 -12.66
N PRO A 9 10.01 3.69 -13.24
CA PRO A 9 9.08 2.71 -13.78
C PRO A 9 8.29 1.84 -12.77
N PRO A 10 8.66 1.64 -11.47
CA PRO A 10 7.88 0.74 -10.60
C PRO A 10 6.77 1.42 -9.77
N ALA A 11 6.82 2.75 -9.59
CA ALA A 11 5.93 3.43 -8.65
C ALA A 11 4.44 3.42 -9.04
N THR A 12 4.10 3.13 -10.29
CA THR A 12 2.70 3.16 -10.75
C THR A 12 1.88 1.99 -10.18
N ALA A 13 2.45 0.78 -10.12
CA ALA A 13 1.79 -0.38 -9.53
C ALA A 13 1.67 -0.21 -8.01
N LEU A 14 2.77 0.16 -7.35
CA LEU A 14 2.82 0.46 -5.92
C LEU A 14 1.78 1.50 -5.49
N LYS A 15 1.75 2.66 -6.17
CA LYS A 15 0.80 3.75 -5.84
C LYS A 15 -0.66 3.34 -6.08
N LYS A 16 -0.93 2.54 -7.12
CA LYS A 16 -2.27 2.00 -7.40
C LYS A 16 -2.69 1.02 -6.33
N ALA A 17 -1.81 0.10 -5.93
CA ALA A 17 -2.06 -0.83 -4.85
C ALA A 17 -2.29 -0.11 -3.52
N LEU A 18 -1.43 0.83 -3.14
CA LEU A 18 -1.56 1.60 -1.91
C LEU A 18 -2.90 2.35 -1.85
N ARG A 19 -3.28 3.01 -2.96
CA ARG A 19 -4.59 3.66 -3.09
C ARG A 19 -5.73 2.66 -2.92
N TRP A 20 -5.66 1.52 -3.60
CA TRP A 20 -6.70 0.49 -3.57
C TRP A 20 -6.85 -0.14 -2.18
N VAL A 21 -5.74 -0.49 -1.51
CA VAL A 21 -5.76 -1.03 -0.15
C VAL A 21 -6.33 -0.01 0.84
N GLY A 22 -5.96 1.26 0.72
CA GLY A 22 -6.52 2.33 1.55
C GLY A 22 -8.04 2.53 1.33
N ASP A 23 -8.51 2.44 0.09
CA ASP A 23 -9.94 2.51 -0.23
C ASP A 23 -10.69 1.31 0.36
N MET A 24 -10.14 0.10 0.17
CA MET A 24 -10.72 -1.13 0.71
C MET A 24 -10.74 -1.17 2.23
N LEU A 25 -9.76 -0.59 2.91
CA LEU A 25 -9.77 -0.46 4.37
C LEU A 25 -10.87 0.48 4.86
N ARG A 26 -11.16 1.55 4.10
CA ARG A 26 -12.24 2.48 4.40
C ARG A 26 -13.61 1.87 4.11
N GLU A 27 -13.75 1.14 3.02
CA GLU A 27 -15.00 0.49 2.62
C GLU A 27 -15.31 -0.78 3.42
N GLN A 28 -14.28 -1.53 3.80
CA GLN A 28 -14.39 -2.82 4.49
C GLN A 28 -13.47 -2.85 5.73
N PRO A 29 -13.85 -2.16 6.83
CA PRO A 29 -13.09 -2.21 8.07
C PRO A 29 -13.08 -3.61 8.71
N GLU A 30 -13.99 -4.50 8.29
CA GLU A 30 -14.01 -5.92 8.68
C GLU A 30 -12.89 -6.74 8.01
N LYS A 31 -12.43 -6.30 6.82
CA LYS A 31 -11.31 -6.97 6.14
C LYS A 31 -9.99 -6.53 6.75
N SER A 32 -9.20 -7.51 7.16
CA SER A 32 -7.84 -7.23 7.62
C SER A 32 -6.99 -6.65 6.49
N ARG A 33 -6.22 -5.60 6.81
CA ARG A 33 -5.20 -5.02 5.91
C ARG A 33 -4.33 -6.05 5.22
N GLN A 34 -3.95 -7.12 5.91
CA GLN A 34 -3.15 -8.22 5.36
C GLN A 34 -3.84 -9.00 4.22
N VAL A 35 -5.16 -9.11 4.26
CA VAL A 35 -5.94 -9.73 3.17
C VAL A 35 -5.92 -8.83 1.95
N LEU A 36 -6.18 -7.54 2.16
CA LEU A 36 -6.15 -6.53 1.11
C LEU A 36 -4.76 -6.39 0.49
N LEU A 37 -3.71 -6.45 1.30
CA LEU A 37 -2.32 -6.44 0.84
C LEU A 37 -2.00 -7.63 -0.04
N ARG A 38 -2.41 -8.85 0.34
CA ARG A 38 -2.23 -10.04 -0.49
C ARG A 38 -3.01 -9.94 -1.80
N GLU A 39 -4.25 -9.47 -1.77
CA GLU A 39 -5.04 -9.24 -2.98
C GLU A 39 -4.37 -8.20 -3.89
N ALA A 40 -3.89 -7.11 -3.32
CA ALA A 40 -3.16 -6.08 -4.06
C ALA A 40 -1.87 -6.64 -4.64
N ALA A 41 -1.15 -7.49 -3.90
CA ALA A 41 0.09 -8.11 -4.37
C ALA A 41 -0.12 -8.96 -5.62
N VAL A 42 -1.17 -9.79 -5.63
CA VAL A 42 -1.51 -10.62 -6.78
C VAL A 42 -2.09 -9.79 -7.93
N ARG A 43 -2.89 -8.76 -7.63
CA ARG A 43 -3.55 -7.92 -8.65
C ARG A 43 -2.59 -6.94 -9.34
N PHE A 44 -1.63 -6.39 -8.60
CA PHE A 44 -0.71 -5.37 -9.08
C PHE A 44 0.71 -5.91 -9.30
N ASP A 45 0.93 -7.21 -9.12
CA ASP A 45 2.24 -7.87 -9.21
C ASP A 45 3.27 -7.23 -8.26
N LEU A 46 2.83 -6.97 -7.02
CA LEU A 46 3.71 -6.35 -6.03
C LEU A 46 4.75 -7.35 -5.54
N THR A 47 5.96 -6.84 -5.36
CA THR A 47 7.01 -7.56 -4.66
C THR A 47 6.73 -7.60 -3.15
N PRO A 48 7.30 -8.58 -2.41
CA PRO A 48 7.21 -8.61 -0.95
C PRO A 48 7.67 -7.31 -0.29
N ARG A 49 8.70 -6.66 -0.87
CA ARG A 49 9.20 -5.34 -0.43
C ARG A 49 8.14 -4.23 -0.56
N GLU A 50 7.36 -4.25 -1.63
CA GLU A 50 6.27 -3.29 -1.85
C GLU A 50 5.10 -3.54 -0.90
N CYS A 51 4.80 -4.80 -0.61
CA CYS A 51 3.79 -5.15 0.38
C CYS A 51 4.17 -4.63 1.77
N GLU A 52 5.40 -4.88 2.21
CA GLU A 52 5.91 -4.33 3.47
C GLU A 52 5.83 -2.81 3.50
N PHE A 53 6.18 -2.14 2.40
CA PHE A 53 6.07 -0.68 2.31
C PHE A 53 4.63 -0.19 2.48
N ILE A 54 3.66 -0.78 1.77
CA ILE A 54 2.24 -0.41 1.90
C ILE A 54 1.74 -0.68 3.32
N GLU A 55 2.12 -1.81 3.93
CA GLU A 55 1.74 -2.14 5.30
C GLU A 55 2.26 -1.11 6.30
N GLN A 56 3.54 -0.74 6.20
CA GLN A 56 4.17 0.28 7.02
C GLN A 56 3.48 1.65 6.86
N GLU A 57 3.20 2.08 5.63
CA GLU A 57 2.52 3.35 5.36
C GLU A 57 1.08 3.38 5.91
N LEU A 58 0.41 2.23 5.95
CA LEU A 58 -0.92 2.09 6.55
C LEU A 58 -0.87 2.02 8.08
N GLU A 59 0.15 1.38 8.65
CA GLU A 59 0.43 1.40 10.09
C GLU A 59 0.78 2.80 10.61
N GLN A 60 1.50 3.56 9.80
CA GLN A 60 1.91 4.94 10.07
C GLN A 60 0.75 5.95 9.90
N GLN A 61 -0.45 5.50 9.48
CA GLN A 61 -1.70 6.25 9.58
C GLN A 61 -2.56 5.75 10.75
N PRO A 62 -2.14 5.97 12.01
CA PRO A 62 -3.07 5.86 13.12
C PRO A 62 -3.95 7.12 13.06
N THR A 63 -5.01 7.10 12.26
CA THR A 63 -6.18 7.90 12.63
C THR A 63 -6.74 7.27 13.90
N ALA A 64 -6.31 7.83 15.03
CA ALA A 64 -6.85 7.73 16.37
C ALA A 64 -8.02 6.73 16.58
N SER A 65 -7.76 5.61 17.25
CA SER A 65 -8.58 5.08 18.35
C SER A 65 -8.17 3.62 18.68
N ALA A 66 -7.23 3.46 19.60
CA ALA A 66 -7.07 2.22 20.35
C ALA A 66 -6.46 2.56 21.71
N ALA A 67 -7.32 2.96 22.65
CA ALA A 67 -7.06 2.92 24.09
C ALA A 67 -7.45 1.53 24.60
N PRO A 68 -6.69 0.98 25.56
CA PRO A 68 -7.30 0.60 26.84
C PRO A 68 -6.63 1.28 28.05
#